data_AF-A0A382ID01-F1
#
_entry.id   AF-A0A382ID01-F1
#
_cell.length_a   1.000
_cell.length_b   1.000
_cell.length_c   1.000
_cell.angle_alpha   90.00
_cell.angle_beta   90.00
_cell.angle_gamma   90.00
#
_symmetry.space_group_name_H-M   'P 1'
#
loop_
_entity.id
_entity.type
_entity.pdbx_description
1 polymer ?
#
loop_
_entity_poly.entity_id
_entity_poly.type
_entity_poly.pdbx_seq_one_letter_code
_entity_poly.pdbx_strand_id
1 'polypeptide(L)'
;MIYPGTCRDKIHTLNSNQSIRIKTNNIPISIFDRLQGYYSQSIDSEIGDFIIKRADGYFAYHLVAAVDDDEQNITHIVRGFDLLDSTPRQIFLQKKLKYITPTYLHLPIAIDNKGKKISKVDKITKFVVSNPRRSLVNA
;
A
#
# COMPACT_ATOMS: atom_id res chain seq x y z
N MET A 1 -8.30 5.93 12.72
CA MET A 1 -8.25 7.28 13.33
C MET A 1 -7.43 8.17 12.40
N ILE A 2 -8.03 9.22 11.86
CA ILE A 2 -7.40 10.17 10.94
C ILE A 2 -6.56 11.17 11.74
N TYR A 3 -5.40 11.56 11.21
CA TYR A 3 -4.55 12.54 11.89
C TYR A 3 -5.23 13.93 11.90
N PRO A 4 -5.40 14.58 13.07
CA PRO A 4 -6.15 15.83 13.18
C PRO A 4 -5.41 17.09 12.70
N GLY A 5 -4.22 16.96 12.10
CA GLY A 5 -3.49 18.12 11.56
C GLY A 5 -2.79 19.00 12.62
N THR A 6 -2.62 18.54 13.85
CA THR A 6 -2.06 19.33 14.98
C THR A 6 -0.71 20.00 14.73
N CYS A 7 0.06 19.50 13.76
CA CYS A 7 1.39 19.99 13.37
C CYS A 7 1.45 20.52 11.92
N ARG A 8 0.33 20.52 11.16
CA ARG A 8 0.31 20.70 9.69
C ARG A 8 0.83 22.06 9.21
N ASP A 9 0.54 23.12 9.95
CA ASP A 9 0.88 24.52 9.58
C ASP A 9 1.81 25.19 10.59
N LYS A 10 2.50 24.39 11.40
CA LYS A 10 3.49 24.87 12.37
C LYS A 10 4.90 24.72 11.78
N ILE A 11 5.76 25.69 12.07
CA ILE A 11 7.19 25.60 11.78
C ILE A 11 7.82 24.73 12.88
N HIS A 12 8.50 23.66 12.48
CA HIS A 12 9.21 22.76 13.40
C HIS A 12 10.66 22.63 12.98
N THR A 13 11.56 22.64 13.96
CA THR A 13 12.91 22.12 13.78
C THR A 13 12.83 20.60 13.83
N LEU A 14 13.32 19.93 12.79
CA LEU A 14 13.31 18.47 12.73
C LEU A 14 14.23 17.91 13.81
N ASN A 15 13.65 17.24 14.80
CA ASN A 15 14.39 16.52 15.84
C ASN A 15 14.30 15.00 15.60
N SER A 16 15.25 14.24 16.13
CA SER A 16 15.36 12.78 15.92
C SER A 16 14.14 11.96 16.40
N ASN A 17 13.30 12.52 17.27
CA ASN A 17 12.19 11.80 17.91
C ASN A 17 10.81 12.17 17.33
N GLN A 18 10.75 12.75 16.14
CA GLN A 18 9.50 13.16 15.49
C GLN A 18 9.22 12.31 14.25
N SER A 19 7.94 11.98 14.04
CA SER A 19 7.50 11.39 12.78
C SER A 19 7.36 12.46 11.71
N ILE A 20 7.76 12.16 10.48
CA ILE A 20 7.51 12.98 9.31
C ILE A 20 6.24 12.47 8.63
N ARG A 21 5.29 13.39 8.40
CA ARG A 21 4.04 13.12 7.68
C ARG A 21 4.03 13.91 6.38
N ILE A 22 3.40 13.34 5.35
CA ILE A 22 3.19 14.07 4.10
C ILE A 22 1.88 14.84 4.16
N LYS A 23 1.91 16.12 3.76
CA LYS A 23 0.73 16.97 3.65
C LYS A 23 -0.11 16.54 2.46
N THR A 24 -1.33 16.09 2.70
CA THR A 24 -2.26 15.62 1.66
C THR A 24 -3.14 16.77 1.14
N ASN A 25 -3.96 16.49 0.13
CA ASN A 25 -4.91 17.44 -0.43
C ASN A 25 -6.24 16.75 -0.77
N ASN A 26 -7.26 17.55 -1.05
CA ASN A 26 -8.61 17.07 -1.36
C ASN A 26 -8.78 16.57 -2.79
N ILE A 27 -7.70 16.32 -3.54
CA ILE A 27 -7.78 15.78 -4.89
C ILE A 27 -7.85 14.25 -4.77
N PRO A 28 -8.97 13.60 -5.16
CA PRO A 28 -9.07 12.16 -5.10
C PRO A 28 -8.01 11.48 -5.97
N ILE A 29 -7.51 10.35 -5.49
CA ILE A 29 -6.69 9.46 -6.29
C ILE A 29 -7.58 8.35 -6.82
N SER A 30 -7.68 8.30 -8.13
CA SER A 30 -8.45 7.31 -8.86
C SER A 30 -7.53 6.34 -9.60
N ILE A 31 -7.93 5.08 -9.64
CA ILE A 31 -7.16 3.94 -10.12
C ILE A 31 -8.09 3.09 -10.95
N PHE A 32 -7.63 2.68 -12.12
CA PHE A 32 -8.26 1.59 -12.86
C PHE A 32 -7.46 0.32 -12.58
N ASP A 33 -7.94 -0.49 -11.64
CA ASP A 33 -7.35 -1.80 -11.38
C ASP A 33 -7.78 -2.79 -12.47
N ARG A 34 -6.81 -3.53 -13.02
CA ARG A 34 -7.07 -4.44 -14.13
C ARG A 34 -8.00 -5.62 -13.82
N LEU A 35 -8.22 -5.94 -12.54
CA LEU A 35 -9.12 -7.01 -12.11
C LEU A 35 -10.29 -6.49 -11.28
N GLN A 36 -10.04 -5.54 -10.37
CA GLN A 36 -11.05 -5.00 -9.45
C GLN A 36 -11.86 -3.84 -10.06
N GLY A 37 -11.42 -3.31 -11.21
CA GLY A 37 -12.08 -2.19 -11.88
C GLY A 37 -11.73 -0.83 -11.28
N TYR A 38 -12.65 0.13 -11.41
CA TYR A 38 -12.42 1.49 -10.96
C TYR A 38 -12.51 1.63 -9.44
N TYR A 39 -11.50 2.25 -8.84
CA TYR A 39 -11.43 2.54 -7.42
C TYR A 39 -10.92 3.97 -7.21
N SER A 40 -11.51 4.70 -6.27
CA SER A 40 -11.15 6.09 -6.00
C SER A 40 -11.23 6.39 -4.51
N GLN A 41 -10.26 7.14 -4.00
CA GLN A 41 -10.16 7.52 -2.59
C GLN A 41 -9.74 8.97 -2.43
N SER A 42 -10.41 9.69 -1.53
CA SER A 42 -10.02 11.03 -1.07
C SER A 42 -9.10 10.89 0.14
N ILE A 43 -7.80 10.99 -0.09
CA ILE A 43 -6.80 10.70 0.95
C ILE A 43 -6.91 11.67 2.13
N ASP A 44 -7.11 12.98 1.89
CA ASP A 44 -7.18 13.96 2.98
C ASP A 44 -8.35 13.67 3.95
N SER A 45 -9.54 13.35 3.43
CA SER A 45 -10.72 13.08 4.25
C SER A 45 -10.79 11.66 4.82
N GLU A 46 -10.23 10.66 4.15
CA GLU A 46 -10.33 9.26 4.59
C GLU A 46 -9.11 8.80 5.42
N ILE A 47 -7.94 9.38 5.18
CA ILE A 47 -6.67 8.98 5.80
C ILE A 47 -5.99 10.14 6.54
N GLY A 48 -6.04 11.35 5.97
CA GLY A 48 -5.30 12.52 6.42
C GLY A 48 -3.79 12.46 6.13
N ASP A 49 -3.04 13.36 6.77
CA ASP A 49 -1.58 13.41 6.61
C ASP A 49 -0.93 12.17 7.23
N PHE A 50 -0.54 11.23 6.37
CA PHE A 50 0.01 9.94 6.79
C PHE A 50 1.53 9.99 6.97
N ILE A 51 2.04 9.08 7.81
CA ILE A 51 3.46 8.99 8.15
C ILE A 51 4.26 8.47 6.93
N ILE A 52 5.34 9.16 6.59
CA ILE A 52 6.34 8.72 5.62
C ILE A 52 7.68 8.34 6.28
N LYS A 53 7.97 8.89 7.47
CA LYS A 53 9.07 8.47 8.34
C LYS A 53 8.59 8.42 9.78
N ARG A 54 8.79 7.29 10.44
CA ARG A 54 8.40 7.08 11.83
C ARG A 54 9.39 7.75 12.77
N ALA A 55 8.95 8.01 14.01
CA ALA A 55 9.79 8.62 15.04
C ALA A 55 10.94 7.72 15.51
N ASP A 56 10.85 6.41 15.27
CA ASP A 56 11.92 5.44 15.51
C ASP A 56 12.94 5.35 14.35
N GLY A 57 12.86 6.25 13.37
CA GLY A 57 13.82 6.39 12.29
C GLY A 57 13.50 5.61 11.02
N TYR A 58 12.61 4.62 11.08
CA TYR A 58 12.26 3.80 9.91
C TYR A 58 11.33 4.52 8.93
N PHE A 59 11.56 4.34 7.64
CA PHE A 59 10.67 4.82 6.58
C PHE A 59 9.40 3.97 6.50
N ALA A 60 8.28 4.61 6.19
CA ALA A 60 7.00 3.92 6.07
C ALA A 60 6.94 3.14 4.75
N TYR A 61 6.25 1.99 4.79
CA TYR A 61 6.07 1.10 3.63
C TYR A 61 5.66 1.82 2.34
N HIS A 62 4.69 2.74 2.40
CA HIS A 62 4.21 3.44 1.20
C HIS A 62 5.30 4.28 0.52
N LEU A 63 6.23 4.87 1.29
CA LEU A 63 7.34 5.63 0.73
C LEU A 63 8.38 4.71 0.12
N VAL A 64 8.82 3.71 0.88
CA VAL A 64 9.86 2.77 0.43
C VAL A 64 9.42 2.05 -0.84
N ALA A 65 8.21 1.49 -0.84
CA ALA A 65 7.68 0.79 -2.02
C ALA A 65 7.61 1.71 -3.25
N ALA A 66 7.14 2.95 -3.11
CA ALA A 66 7.04 3.88 -4.24
C ALA A 66 8.41 4.30 -4.80
N VAL A 67 9.43 4.40 -3.95
CA VAL A 67 10.80 4.72 -4.37
C VAL A 67 11.44 3.51 -5.05
N ASP A 68 11.37 2.34 -4.43
CA ASP A 68 11.95 1.11 -4.99
C ASP A 68 11.31 0.74 -6.34
N ASP A 69 9.98 0.88 -6.47
CA ASP A 69 9.26 0.62 -7.72
C ASP A 69 9.74 1.53 -8.87
N ASP A 70 10.03 2.82 -8.59
CA ASP A 70 10.54 3.77 -9.58
C ASP A 70 12.01 3.47 -9.95
N GLU A 71 12.87 3.25 -8.95
CA GLU A 71 14.29 2.90 -9.18
C GLU A 71 14.44 1.61 -9.99
N GLN A 72 13.53 0.65 -9.79
CA GLN A 72 13.51 -0.63 -10.51
C GLN A 72 12.74 -0.58 -11.84
N ASN A 73 12.18 0.57 -12.22
CA ASN A 73 11.38 0.75 -13.43
C ASN A 73 10.19 -0.23 -13.52
N ILE A 74 9.52 -0.46 -12.39
CA ILE A 74 8.34 -1.33 -12.33
C ILE A 74 7.20 -0.68 -13.11
N THR A 75 6.68 -1.41 -14.11
CA THR A 75 5.57 -0.94 -14.95
C THR A 75 4.23 -1.55 -14.55
N HIS A 76 4.24 -2.69 -13.86
CA HIS A 76 3.06 -3.45 -13.46
C HIS A 76 3.22 -3.97 -12.04
N ILE A 77 2.27 -3.63 -11.18
CA ILE A 77 2.21 -4.11 -9.80
C ILE A 77 1.07 -5.12 -9.68
N VAL A 78 1.43 -6.37 -9.41
CA VAL A 78 0.51 -7.47 -9.15
C VAL A 78 0.66 -7.90 -7.70
N ARG A 79 -0.40 -7.76 -6.89
CA ARG A 79 -0.37 -8.06 -5.45
C ARG A 79 -1.74 -8.44 -4.92
N GLY A 80 -1.83 -8.84 -3.65
CA GLY A 80 -3.12 -9.23 -3.03
C GLY A 80 -4.07 -8.05 -2.80
N PHE A 81 -5.38 -8.32 -2.88
CA PHE A 81 -6.48 -7.35 -2.67
C PHE A 81 -6.45 -6.66 -1.30
N ASP A 82 -5.82 -7.28 -0.30
CA ASP A 82 -5.58 -6.66 1.00
C ASP A 82 -4.75 -5.37 0.94
N LEU A 83 -4.05 -5.12 -0.17
CA LEU A 83 -3.28 -3.90 -0.42
C LEU A 83 -3.98 -2.88 -1.32
N LEU A 84 -5.21 -3.15 -1.80
CA LEU A 84 -5.93 -2.23 -2.69
C LEU A 84 -6.08 -0.84 -2.07
N ASP A 85 -6.54 -0.77 -0.82
CA ASP A 85 -6.73 0.48 -0.07
C ASP A 85 -5.41 1.24 0.20
N SER A 86 -4.26 0.60 0.01
CA SER A 86 -2.93 1.24 0.14
C SER A 86 -2.43 1.87 -1.14
N THR A 87 -3.02 1.52 -2.27
CA THR A 87 -2.61 1.99 -3.59
C THR A 87 -2.78 3.51 -3.76
N PRO A 88 -3.89 4.15 -3.34
CA PRO A 88 -4.03 5.61 -3.46
C PRO A 88 -2.88 6.38 -2.81
N ARG A 89 -2.42 5.92 -1.63
CA ARG A 89 -1.31 6.55 -0.89
C ARG A 89 0.02 6.43 -1.62
N GLN A 90 0.31 5.27 -2.22
CA GLN A 90 1.51 5.08 -3.04
C GLN A 90 1.46 5.94 -4.29
N ILE A 91 0.33 5.98 -5.00
CA ILE A 91 0.17 6.85 -6.19
C ILE A 91 0.28 8.33 -5.82
N PHE A 92 -0.24 8.73 -4.66
CA PHE A 92 -0.08 10.09 -4.17
C PHE A 92 1.41 10.45 -4.00
N LEU A 93 2.21 9.54 -3.44
CA LEU A 93 3.65 9.73 -3.30
C LEU A 93 4.36 9.76 -4.66
N GLN A 94 4.04 8.83 -5.57
CA GLN A 94 4.57 8.82 -6.95
C GLN A 94 4.32 10.18 -7.63
N LYS A 95 3.08 10.69 -7.58
CA LYS A 95 2.74 12.02 -8.14
C LYS A 95 3.52 13.16 -7.49
N LYS A 96 3.72 13.13 -6.17
CA LYS A 96 4.50 14.15 -5.44
C LYS A 96 5.98 14.12 -5.78
N LEU A 97 6.52 12.93 -6.02
CA LEU A 97 7.91 12.70 -6.40
C LEU A 97 8.15 12.78 -7.92
N LYS A 98 7.07 12.91 -8.71
CA LYS A 98 7.07 12.95 -10.19
C LYS A 98 7.53 11.64 -10.83
N TYR A 99 7.22 10.52 -10.19
CA TYR A 99 7.46 9.17 -10.69
C TYR A 99 6.36 8.73 -11.64
N ILE A 100 6.68 7.73 -12.48
CA ILE A 100 5.70 7.09 -13.35
C ILE A 100 4.76 6.24 -12.49
N THR A 101 3.45 6.37 -12.71
CA THR A 101 2.47 5.50 -12.03
C THR A 101 2.32 4.19 -12.82
N PRO A 102 2.64 3.03 -12.21
CA PRO A 102 2.50 1.74 -12.88
C PRO A 102 1.04 1.32 -13.00
N THR A 103 0.80 0.27 -13.78
CA THR A 103 -0.50 -0.38 -13.87
C THR A 103 -0.71 -1.33 -12.68
N TYR A 104 -1.90 -1.34 -12.09
CA TYR A 104 -2.20 -2.16 -10.91
C TYR A 104 -3.16 -3.32 -11.26
N LEU A 105 -2.91 -4.47 -10.62
CA LEU A 105 -3.82 -5.61 -10.58
C LEU A 105 -3.80 -6.22 -9.18
N HIS A 106 -4.97 -6.26 -8.54
CA HIS A 106 -5.10 -6.84 -7.20
C HIS A 106 -5.78 -8.21 -7.25
N LEU A 107 -5.06 -9.26 -6.87
CA LEU A 107 -5.55 -10.65 -6.84
C LEU A 107 -6.51 -10.88 -5.66
N PRO A 108 -7.58 -11.69 -5.82
CA PRO A 108 -8.50 -12.02 -4.73
C PRO A 108 -7.78 -12.62 -3.52
N ILE A 109 -8.38 -12.43 -2.35
CA ILE A 109 -7.89 -13.03 -1.11
C ILE A 109 -8.12 -14.55 -1.16
N ALA A 110 -7.08 -15.33 -0.83
CA ALA A 110 -7.22 -16.77 -0.65
C ALA A 110 -8.16 -17.09 0.52
N ILE A 111 -9.18 -17.90 0.26
CA ILE A 111 -10.19 -18.34 1.22
C ILE A 111 -10.17 -19.86 1.36
N ASP A 112 -10.54 -20.36 2.53
CA ASP A 112 -10.72 -21.81 2.75
C ASP A 112 -12.10 -22.28 2.23
N ASN A 113 -12.35 -23.59 2.33
CA ASN A 113 -13.62 -24.20 1.90
C ASN A 113 -14.85 -23.69 2.68
N LYS A 114 -14.66 -22.91 3.75
CA LYS A 114 -15.70 -22.27 4.56
C LYS A 114 -15.82 -20.77 4.25
N GLY A 115 -15.09 -20.27 3.25
CA GLY A 115 -15.07 -18.85 2.88
C GLY A 115 -14.25 -17.97 3.81
N LYS A 116 -13.49 -18.53 4.75
CA LYS A 116 -12.66 -17.77 5.69
C LYS A 116 -11.33 -17.41 5.01
N LYS A 117 -10.91 -16.15 5.13
CA LYS A 117 -9.56 -15.70 4.74
C LYS A 117 -8.50 -16.61 5.37
N ILE A 118 -7.66 -17.19 4.52
CA ILE A 118 -6.50 -17.96 4.94
C ILE A 118 -5.43 -16.97 5.45
N SER A 119 -4.96 -17.18 6.68
CA SER A 119 -3.95 -16.33 7.33
C SER A 119 -2.66 -17.12 7.57
N LYS A 120 -1.51 -16.42 7.63
CA LYS A 120 -0.19 -17.03 7.92
C LYS A 120 -0.14 -17.81 9.25
N VAL A 121 -1.09 -17.57 10.16
CA VAL A 121 -1.17 -18.26 11.45
C VAL A 121 -1.95 -19.58 11.34
N ASP A 122 -2.80 -19.73 10.31
CA ASP A 122 -3.48 -20.99 10.04
C ASP A 122 -2.42 -22.01 9.61
N LYS A 123 -2.32 -23.13 10.34
CA LYS A 123 -1.33 -24.22 10.10
C LYS A 123 -1.41 -24.84 8.68
N ILE A 124 -2.43 -24.46 7.91
CA ILE A 124 -2.70 -24.85 6.52
C ILE A 124 -1.82 -24.05 5.53
N THR A 125 -1.25 -22.90 5.94
CA THR A 125 -0.46 -22.02 5.05
C THR A 125 0.98 -22.44 4.80
N LYS A 126 1.49 -23.43 5.52
CA LYS A 126 2.80 -24.00 5.18
C LYS A 126 2.66 -24.83 3.93
N PHE A 127 3.00 -24.22 2.81
CA PHE A 127 3.08 -24.87 1.52
C PHE A 127 4.27 -25.85 1.53
N VAL A 128 4.04 -27.09 1.96
CA VAL A 128 5.04 -28.16 1.86
C VAL A 128 5.01 -28.68 0.43
N VAL A 129 5.94 -28.17 -0.38
CA VAL A 129 6.07 -28.56 -1.79
C VAL A 129 6.73 -29.94 -1.87
N SER A 130 5.97 -31.00 -1.61
CA SER A 130 6.41 -32.37 -1.88
C SER A 130 6.26 -32.72 -3.37
N ASN A 131 5.32 -32.08 -4.07
CA ASN A 131 5.12 -32.20 -5.51
C ASN A 131 4.63 -30.86 -6.11
N PRO A 132 5.54 -30.02 -6.67
CA PRO A 132 5.20 -28.69 -7.18
C PRO A 132 4.12 -28.70 -8.26
N ARG A 133 4.11 -29.72 -9.13
CA ARG A 133 3.13 -29.82 -10.23
C ARG A 133 1.72 -29.96 -9.70
N ARG A 134 1.50 -30.87 -8.75
CA ARG A 134 0.18 -31.10 -8.14
C ARG A 134 -0.28 -29.86 -7.36
N SER A 135 0.65 -29.19 -6.69
CA SER A 135 0.37 -27.97 -5.95
C SER A 135 -0.01 -26.79 -6.84
N LEU A 136 0.60 -26.64 -8.02
CA LEU A 136 0.28 -25.55 -8.97
C LEU A 136 -1.06 -25.76 -9.69
N VAL A 137 -1.46 -27.01 -9.95
CA VAL A 137 -2.73 -27.32 -10.62
C VAL A 137 -3.93 -27.15 -9.69
N ASN A 138 -3.73 -27.33 -8.38
CA ASN A 138 -4.79 -27.27 -7.38
C ASN A 138 -4.78 -25.97 -6.54
N ALA A 139 -3.92 -25.01 -6.90
CA ALA A 139 -3.81 -23.71 -6.24
C ALA A 139 -4.87 -22.71 -6.75
#